data_AF-A0A955Z408-F1
#
_entry.id   AF-A0A955Z408-F1
#
_cell.length_a   1.000
_cell.length_b   1.000
_cell.length_c   1.000
_cell.angle_alpha   90.00
_cell.angle_beta   90.00
_cell.angle_gamma   90.00
#
_symmetry.space_group_name_H-M   'P 1'
#
loop_
_entity.id
_entity.type
_entity.pdbx_description
1 polymer ?
#
loop_
_entity_poly.entity_id
_entity_poly.type
_entity_poly.pdbx_seq_one_letter_code
_entity_poly.pdbx_strand_id
1 'polypeptide(L)'
;MGPDSRRDGARALDELKAMVSDVTPGPTERPNADPQAACVAGLLVADFVGRDELASKLEELSAAGKYDAEDGRTLRVMSRGMLELVDVLGLEYIEVSSPPEDLVAKCDERREAMLAALDEALASDAAAQVWLHAVRAGSGIVDTLFDLRTLSSLFVTRAEALTAAGVSDAEAQAAGAAELALTLEKRLCADDTEAQRDARELLAKAWQRYVDTYGRVAEAGRLASRGHGTERRFPVLAAVAAHKRSNRSLQSLVPRSRASITALAAVHGAPAGQADADVGERVSQTPESRRAQRHRVELEVGIGSESNFYLGFTENLSAGGVFVATYLVKPIGSSVTLDLTMPDGATMEITGTVKWTRGESTDGWPGMGVQFSELGADEEERIRAFVSMREPIFYDD
;
A
#
# COMPACT_ATOMS: atom_id res chain seq x y z
N MET A 1 -0.58 2.43 -17.33
CA MET A 1 0.77 2.04 -17.78
C MET A 1 0.92 2.25 -19.28
N GLY A 2 1.95 3.00 -19.68
CA GLY A 2 2.39 3.10 -21.08
C GLY A 2 3.02 1.80 -21.59
N PRO A 3 3.29 1.69 -22.91
CA PRO A 3 3.81 0.46 -23.53
C PRO A 3 5.19 0.04 -23.02
N ASP A 4 6.07 0.98 -22.66
CA ASP A 4 7.41 0.66 -22.14
C ASP A 4 7.36 0.09 -20.70
N SER A 5 6.53 0.69 -19.84
CA SER A 5 6.31 0.21 -18.47
C SER A 5 5.75 -1.22 -18.42
N ARG A 6 4.90 -1.62 -19.39
CA ARG A 6 4.42 -3.02 -19.50
C ARG A 6 5.52 -3.99 -19.95
N ARG A 7 6.42 -3.57 -20.84
CA ARG A 7 7.54 -4.41 -21.29
C ARG A 7 8.54 -4.64 -20.15
N ASP A 8 8.81 -3.61 -19.37
CA ASP A 8 9.68 -3.72 -18.19
C ASP A 8 9.06 -4.58 -17.09
N GLY A 9 7.75 -4.50 -16.88
CA GLY A 9 7.01 -5.38 -15.97
C GLY A 9 7.11 -6.86 -16.35
N ALA A 10 6.83 -7.18 -17.62
CA ALA A 10 6.93 -8.56 -18.13
C ALA A 10 8.35 -9.14 -18.00
N ARG A 11 9.38 -8.37 -18.32
CA ARG A 11 10.78 -8.79 -18.14
C ARG A 11 11.09 -9.04 -16.66
N ALA A 12 10.68 -8.14 -15.78
CA ALA A 12 10.90 -8.28 -14.34
C ALA A 12 10.18 -9.51 -13.76
N LEU A 13 9.00 -9.85 -14.27
CA LEU A 13 8.28 -11.05 -13.89
C LEU A 13 9.03 -12.33 -14.30
N ASP A 14 9.63 -12.38 -15.50
CA ASP A 14 10.41 -13.54 -15.93
C ASP A 14 11.71 -13.69 -15.13
N GLU A 15 12.37 -12.58 -14.79
CA GLU A 15 13.52 -12.60 -13.88
C GLU A 15 13.11 -13.05 -12.46
N LEU A 16 11.98 -12.57 -11.94
CA LEU A 16 11.45 -13.02 -10.65
C LEU A 16 11.19 -14.52 -10.63
N LYS A 17 10.57 -15.08 -11.68
CA LYS A 17 10.35 -16.54 -11.81
C LYS A 17 11.67 -17.32 -11.72
N ALA A 18 12.72 -16.84 -12.39
CA ALA A 18 14.04 -17.47 -12.32
C ALA A 18 14.61 -17.41 -10.89
N MET A 19 14.51 -16.25 -10.22
CA MET A 19 15.00 -16.04 -8.85
C MET A 19 14.34 -16.95 -7.82
N VAL A 20 13.08 -17.36 -8.03
CA VAL A 20 12.29 -18.11 -7.04
C VAL A 20 12.01 -19.55 -7.46
N SER A 21 12.68 -20.03 -8.52
CA SER A 21 12.44 -21.35 -9.12
C SER A 21 12.78 -22.53 -8.20
N ASP A 22 13.74 -22.35 -7.29
CA ASP A 22 14.19 -23.30 -6.27
C ASP A 22 13.47 -23.16 -4.92
N VAL A 23 12.58 -22.17 -4.80
CA VAL A 23 11.94 -21.80 -3.54
C VAL A 23 10.67 -22.62 -3.31
N THR A 24 10.57 -23.25 -2.14
CA THR A 24 9.36 -23.99 -1.71
C THR A 24 8.60 -23.16 -0.67
N PRO A 25 7.35 -22.75 -0.94
CA PRO A 25 6.61 -21.86 -0.06
C PRO A 25 6.19 -22.55 1.24
N GLY A 26 6.57 -21.97 2.39
CA GLY A 26 6.20 -22.39 3.73
C GLY A 26 4.91 -21.72 4.25
N PRO A 27 4.29 -22.23 5.34
CA PRO A 27 3.06 -21.65 5.90
C PRO A 27 3.26 -20.28 6.57
N THR A 28 4.37 -20.09 7.30
CA THR A 28 4.68 -18.90 8.11
C THR A 28 5.36 -17.78 7.33
N GLU A 29 5.90 -18.07 6.15
CA GLU A 29 6.64 -17.11 5.32
C GLU A 29 5.79 -16.52 4.18
N ARG A 30 4.46 -16.73 4.24
CA ARG A 30 3.51 -16.04 3.38
C ARG A 30 3.50 -14.53 3.68
N PRO A 31 2.94 -13.69 2.79
CA PRO A 31 2.86 -12.27 3.04
C PRO A 31 2.09 -11.93 4.31
N ASN A 32 2.78 -11.29 5.26
CA ASN A 32 2.19 -10.72 6.48
C ASN A 32 1.75 -9.25 6.27
N ALA A 33 2.13 -8.68 5.13
CA ALA A 33 1.76 -7.35 4.69
C ALA A 33 1.09 -7.43 3.31
N ASP A 34 0.36 -6.37 2.96
CA ASP A 34 -0.21 -6.19 1.63
C ASP A 34 0.92 -6.15 0.57
N PRO A 35 0.93 -7.09 -0.39
CA PRO A 35 2.00 -7.18 -1.38
C PRO A 35 2.11 -5.94 -2.27
N GLN A 36 0.98 -5.30 -2.60
CA GLN A 36 0.99 -4.09 -3.41
C GLN A 36 1.74 -2.96 -2.70
N ALA A 37 1.34 -2.64 -1.47
CA ALA A 37 1.96 -1.59 -0.68
C ALA A 37 3.46 -1.86 -0.45
N ALA A 38 3.82 -3.10 -0.12
CA ALA A 38 5.22 -3.49 0.06
C ALA A 38 6.04 -3.34 -1.22
N CYS A 39 5.54 -3.78 -2.37
CA CYS A 39 6.28 -3.67 -3.63
C CYS A 39 6.43 -2.22 -4.09
N VAL A 40 5.40 -1.37 -3.92
CA VAL A 40 5.54 0.08 -4.16
C VAL A 40 6.62 0.67 -3.26
N ALA A 41 6.67 0.24 -1.99
CA ALA A 41 7.72 0.63 -1.07
C ALA A 41 9.11 0.17 -1.51
N GLY A 42 9.22 -1.08 -1.97
CA GLY A 42 10.48 -1.64 -2.42
C GLY A 42 11.04 -0.92 -3.64
N LEU A 43 10.19 -0.47 -4.57
CA LEU A 43 10.64 0.33 -5.71
C LEU A 43 11.21 1.68 -5.27
N LEU A 44 10.53 2.38 -4.37
CA LEU A 44 11.03 3.65 -3.83
C LEU A 44 12.36 3.45 -3.08
N VAL A 45 12.44 2.43 -2.21
CA VAL A 45 13.65 2.08 -1.48
C VAL A 45 14.81 1.77 -2.44
N ALA A 46 14.55 0.97 -3.49
CA ALA A 46 15.52 0.63 -4.52
C ALA A 46 16.00 1.85 -5.32
N ASP A 47 15.14 2.83 -5.56
CA ASP A 47 15.51 4.10 -6.19
C ASP A 47 16.33 4.98 -5.28
N PHE A 48 15.96 5.08 -3.99
CA PHE A 48 16.70 5.90 -3.04
C PHE A 48 18.14 5.42 -2.90
N VAL A 49 18.37 4.11 -2.78
CA VAL A 49 19.75 3.57 -2.73
C VAL A 49 20.49 3.70 -4.07
N GLY A 50 19.78 3.92 -5.18
CA GLY A 50 20.38 4.15 -6.50
C GLY A 50 20.81 5.59 -6.76
N ARG A 51 20.64 6.52 -5.80
CA ARG A 51 20.99 7.93 -5.98
C ARG A 51 22.47 8.20 -5.72
N ASP A 52 23.04 9.10 -6.53
CA ASP A 52 24.42 9.57 -6.39
C ASP A 52 24.74 10.10 -4.98
N GLU A 53 23.76 10.74 -4.33
CA GLU A 53 23.87 11.25 -2.95
C GLU A 53 24.27 10.17 -1.94
N LEU A 54 23.86 8.91 -2.15
CA LEU A 54 24.13 7.79 -1.24
C LEU A 54 25.25 6.86 -1.75
N ALA A 55 25.69 7.01 -3.00
CA ALA A 55 26.61 6.09 -3.66
C ALA A 55 27.90 5.87 -2.86
N SER A 56 28.59 6.95 -2.47
CA SER A 56 29.84 6.85 -1.70
C SER A 56 29.65 6.11 -0.37
N LYS A 57 28.53 6.31 0.32
CA LYS A 57 28.29 5.67 1.62
C LYS A 57 27.88 4.20 1.47
N LEU A 58 27.16 3.86 0.41
CA LEU A 58 26.81 2.48 0.09
C LEU A 58 28.03 1.69 -0.40
N GLU A 59 28.96 2.32 -1.14
CA GLU A 59 30.24 1.72 -1.51
C GLU A 59 31.08 1.38 -0.26
N GLU A 60 31.16 2.29 0.72
CA GLU A 60 31.81 2.02 2.01
C GLU A 60 31.17 0.82 2.75
N LEU A 61 29.83 0.75 2.76
CA LEU A 61 29.11 -0.36 3.38
C LEU A 61 29.37 -1.68 2.64
N SER A 62 29.45 -1.65 1.32
CA SER A 62 29.73 -2.82 0.50
C SER A 62 31.17 -3.31 0.67
N ALA A 63 32.14 -2.39 0.70
CA ALA A 63 33.54 -2.70 0.99
C ALA A 63 33.72 -3.29 2.41
N ALA A 64 32.85 -2.93 3.35
CA ALA A 64 32.81 -3.50 4.69
C ALA A 64 32.03 -4.83 4.80
N GLY A 65 31.49 -5.36 3.69
CA GLY A 65 30.70 -6.58 3.67
C GLY A 65 29.31 -6.46 4.32
N LYS A 66 28.79 -5.24 4.47
CA LYS A 66 27.51 -4.94 5.13
C LYS A 66 26.35 -4.71 4.16
N TYR A 67 26.62 -4.67 2.85
CA TYR A 67 25.62 -4.44 1.81
C TYR A 67 26.10 -5.04 0.48
N ASP A 68 25.24 -5.79 -0.20
CA ASP A 68 25.51 -6.24 -1.57
C ASP A 68 25.09 -5.14 -2.56
N ALA A 69 25.99 -4.73 -3.45
CA ALA A 69 25.70 -3.70 -4.44
C ALA A 69 24.53 -4.09 -5.38
N GLU A 70 24.28 -5.39 -5.58
CA GLU A 70 23.16 -5.88 -6.39
C GLU A 70 21.82 -5.91 -5.63
N ASP A 71 21.80 -5.75 -4.30
CA ASP A 71 20.57 -5.87 -3.51
C ASP A 71 19.51 -4.83 -3.94
N GLY A 72 19.92 -3.58 -4.20
CA GLY A 72 19.01 -2.53 -4.67
C GLY A 72 18.38 -2.85 -6.04
N ARG A 73 19.17 -3.40 -6.97
CA ARG A 73 18.65 -3.86 -8.27
C ARG A 73 17.72 -5.06 -8.11
N THR A 74 18.11 -6.02 -7.27
CA THR A 74 17.33 -7.22 -6.97
C THR A 74 15.98 -6.84 -6.39
N LEU A 75 15.93 -5.94 -5.41
CA LEU A 75 14.70 -5.42 -4.83
C LEU A 75 13.80 -4.76 -5.88
N ARG A 76 14.38 -3.99 -6.81
CA ARG A 76 13.62 -3.36 -7.92
C ARG A 76 12.97 -4.41 -8.81
N VAL A 77 13.75 -5.41 -9.26
CA VAL A 77 13.25 -6.49 -10.13
C VAL A 77 12.15 -7.27 -9.44
N MET A 78 12.38 -7.69 -8.19
CA MET A 78 11.38 -8.42 -7.42
C MET A 78 10.11 -7.59 -7.24
N SER A 79 10.22 -6.33 -6.82
CA SER A 79 9.05 -5.47 -6.61
C SER A 79 8.22 -5.27 -7.88
N ARG A 80 8.86 -5.11 -9.05
CA ARG A 80 8.15 -5.03 -10.34
C ARG A 80 7.47 -6.33 -10.71
N GLY A 81 8.20 -7.44 -10.67
CA GLY A 81 7.65 -8.76 -11.03
C GLY A 81 6.47 -9.14 -10.12
N MET A 82 6.55 -8.78 -8.84
CA MET A 82 5.48 -9.01 -7.88
C MET A 82 4.27 -8.11 -8.10
N LEU A 83 4.45 -6.86 -8.56
CA LEU A 83 3.32 -6.00 -8.95
C LEU A 83 2.56 -6.54 -10.15
N GLU A 84 3.24 -7.17 -11.11
CA GLU A 84 2.55 -7.88 -12.21
C GLU A 84 1.71 -9.04 -11.68
N LEU A 85 2.20 -9.78 -10.69
CA LEU A 85 1.40 -10.83 -10.03
C LEU A 85 0.19 -10.26 -9.29
N VAL A 86 0.38 -9.14 -8.59
CA VAL A 86 -0.73 -8.45 -7.91
C VAL A 86 -1.79 -7.97 -8.91
N ASP A 87 -1.39 -7.50 -10.10
CA ASP A 87 -2.33 -7.07 -11.14
C ASP A 87 -3.20 -8.24 -11.63
N VAL A 88 -2.65 -9.45 -11.74
CA VAL A 88 -3.40 -10.68 -12.04
C VAL A 88 -4.40 -11.02 -10.93
N LEU A 89 -4.07 -10.72 -9.67
CA LEU A 89 -4.91 -11.02 -8.50
C LEU A 89 -6.08 -10.04 -8.31
N GLY A 90 -5.98 -8.80 -8.81
CA GLY A 90 -7.03 -7.78 -8.71
C GLY A 90 -6.81 -6.73 -7.59
N LEU A 91 -7.54 -5.61 -7.68
CA LEU A 91 -7.32 -4.37 -6.89
C LEU A 91 -7.47 -4.52 -5.37
N GLU A 92 -8.37 -5.39 -4.92
CA GLU A 92 -8.34 -5.90 -3.56
C GLU A 92 -7.80 -7.32 -3.69
N TYR A 93 -6.56 -7.54 -3.24
CA TYR A 93 -5.80 -8.80 -3.23
C TYR A 93 -6.60 -10.07 -2.89
N ILE A 94 -7.80 -9.91 -2.31
CA ILE A 94 -8.82 -10.91 -2.06
C ILE A 94 -10.22 -10.28 -2.30
N GLU A 95 -11.04 -10.85 -3.19
CA GLU A 95 -12.47 -10.53 -3.30
C GLU A 95 -13.29 -11.31 -2.25
N VAL A 96 -14.24 -10.62 -1.62
CA VAL A 96 -14.99 -11.12 -0.46
C VAL A 96 -16.10 -12.09 -0.87
N SER A 97 -15.78 -13.38 -1.02
CA SER A 97 -16.74 -14.40 -0.62
C SER A 97 -16.81 -14.37 0.91
N SER A 98 -17.97 -14.05 1.50
CA SER A 98 -18.12 -13.98 2.96
C SER A 98 -17.81 -15.37 3.55
N PRO A 99 -16.69 -15.53 4.28
CA PRO A 99 -16.39 -16.82 4.88
C PRO A 99 -17.45 -17.16 5.94
N PRO A 100 -17.61 -18.44 6.29
CA PRO A 100 -18.56 -18.86 7.33
C PRO A 100 -18.36 -18.06 8.62
N GLU A 101 -19.45 -17.61 9.24
CA GLU A 101 -19.39 -16.79 10.45
C GLU A 101 -18.62 -17.47 11.60
N ASP A 102 -18.68 -18.80 11.68
CA ASP A 102 -17.94 -19.57 12.68
C ASP A 102 -16.43 -19.52 12.46
N LEU A 103 -15.98 -19.48 11.20
CA LEU A 103 -14.56 -19.33 10.87
C LEU A 103 -14.08 -17.92 11.18
N VAL A 104 -14.87 -16.90 10.87
CA VAL A 104 -14.58 -15.50 11.21
C VAL A 104 -14.42 -15.35 12.73
N ALA A 105 -15.40 -15.85 13.50
CA ALA A 105 -15.36 -15.79 14.95
C ALA A 105 -14.12 -16.48 15.54
N LYS A 106 -13.74 -17.66 15.03
CA LYS A 106 -12.51 -18.36 15.46
C LYS A 106 -11.24 -17.57 15.15
N CYS A 107 -11.20 -16.89 14.00
CA CYS A 107 -10.06 -16.07 13.61
C CYS A 107 -9.93 -14.83 14.51
N ASP A 108 -11.04 -14.14 14.76
CA ASP A 108 -11.07 -12.96 15.63
C ASP A 108 -10.75 -13.33 17.08
N GLU A 109 -11.32 -14.40 17.62
CA GLU A 109 -11.01 -14.89 18.97
C GLU A 109 -9.51 -15.22 19.12
N ARG A 110 -8.93 -15.92 18.13
CA ARG A 110 -7.49 -16.24 18.13
C ARG A 110 -6.65 -14.97 18.07
N ARG A 111 -7.01 -14.02 17.22
CA ARG A 111 -6.32 -12.73 17.06
C ARG A 111 -6.30 -11.97 18.39
N GLU A 112 -7.45 -11.78 19.03
CA GLU A 112 -7.56 -11.06 20.30
C GLU A 112 -6.79 -11.75 21.42
N ALA A 113 -6.90 -13.07 21.54
CA ALA A 113 -6.17 -13.83 22.57
C ALA A 113 -4.64 -13.68 22.41
N MET A 114 -4.13 -13.74 21.18
CA MET A 114 -2.71 -13.58 20.91
C MET A 114 -2.23 -12.14 21.12
N LEU A 115 -3.02 -11.14 20.75
CA LEU A 115 -2.71 -9.73 21.04
C LEU A 115 -2.59 -9.50 22.54
N ALA A 116 -3.56 -9.97 23.33
CA ALA A 116 -3.53 -9.83 24.78
C ALA A 116 -2.28 -10.47 25.41
N ALA A 117 -1.84 -11.63 24.91
CA ALA A 117 -0.62 -12.29 25.39
C ALA A 117 0.66 -11.50 25.04
N LEU A 118 0.70 -10.80 23.91
CA LEU A 118 1.88 -10.04 23.46
C LEU A 118 1.99 -8.68 24.15
N ASP A 119 0.89 -8.06 24.56
CA ASP A 119 0.87 -6.73 25.19
C ASP A 119 1.73 -6.67 26.45
N GLU A 120 1.64 -7.69 27.30
CA GLU A 120 2.44 -7.79 28.52
C GLU A 120 3.85 -8.30 28.22
N ALA A 121 3.96 -9.33 27.39
CA ALA A 121 5.23 -10.02 27.15
C ALA A 121 6.25 -9.21 26.34
N LEU A 122 5.79 -8.37 25.40
CA LEU A 122 6.65 -7.68 24.43
C LEU A 122 6.58 -6.15 24.54
N ALA A 123 6.16 -5.61 25.68
CA ALA A 123 6.01 -4.16 25.89
C ALA A 123 7.30 -3.36 25.56
N SER A 124 8.48 -3.93 25.81
CA SER A 124 9.78 -3.30 25.55
C SER A 124 10.43 -3.69 24.21
N ASP A 125 9.84 -4.61 23.43
CA ASP A 125 10.38 -5.01 22.13
C ASP A 125 9.89 -4.04 21.05
N ALA A 126 10.71 -3.01 20.77
CA ALA A 126 10.38 -2.00 19.78
C ALA A 126 10.03 -2.58 18.39
N ALA A 127 10.72 -3.65 17.96
CA ALA A 127 10.46 -4.27 16.65
C ALA A 127 9.12 -5.00 16.62
N ALA A 128 8.76 -5.68 17.71
CA ALA A 128 7.44 -6.29 17.87
C ALA A 128 6.33 -5.23 17.95
N GLN A 129 6.57 -4.11 18.65
CA GLN A 129 5.58 -3.04 18.79
C GLN A 129 5.17 -2.43 17.45
N VAL A 130 6.07 -2.29 16.46
CA VAL A 130 5.70 -1.79 15.11
C VAL A 130 4.71 -2.75 14.44
N TRP A 131 4.93 -4.06 14.56
CA TRP A 131 4.01 -5.06 14.02
C TRP A 131 2.69 -5.12 14.79
N LEU A 132 2.71 -5.01 16.12
CA LEU A 132 1.49 -4.94 16.93
C LEU A 132 0.66 -3.70 16.59
N HIS A 133 1.30 -2.56 16.33
CA HIS A 133 0.62 -1.38 15.82
C HIS A 133 -0.04 -1.66 14.46
N ALA A 134 0.67 -2.33 13.54
CA ALA A 134 0.10 -2.72 12.25
C ALA A 134 -1.10 -3.67 12.39
N VAL A 135 -1.03 -4.62 13.32
CA VAL A 135 -2.15 -5.53 13.62
C VAL A 135 -3.34 -4.76 14.12
N ARG A 136 -3.16 -3.87 15.12
CA ARG A 136 -4.25 -3.06 15.70
C ARG A 136 -4.90 -2.09 14.72
N ALA A 137 -4.15 -1.61 13.72
CA ALA A 137 -4.67 -0.76 12.66
C ALA A 137 -5.57 -1.51 11.65
N GLY A 138 -5.47 -2.85 11.60
CA GLY A 138 -6.22 -3.71 10.68
C GLY A 138 -7.71 -3.76 10.99
N SER A 139 -8.52 -3.87 9.93
CA SER A 139 -9.97 -4.10 10.05
C SER A 139 -10.50 -5.03 8.95
N GLY A 140 -11.49 -5.84 9.31
CA GLY A 140 -12.12 -6.77 8.39
C GLY A 140 -11.29 -8.02 8.11
N ILE A 141 -11.90 -8.96 7.39
CA ILE A 141 -11.43 -10.34 7.34
C ILE A 141 -10.09 -10.54 6.62
N VAL A 142 -9.77 -9.69 5.65
CA VAL A 142 -8.48 -9.72 4.95
C VAL A 142 -7.36 -9.27 5.87
N ASP A 143 -7.59 -8.26 6.71
CA ASP A 143 -6.60 -7.83 7.69
C ASP A 143 -6.45 -8.88 8.79
N THR A 144 -7.55 -9.50 9.27
CA THR A 144 -7.50 -10.64 10.20
C THR A 144 -6.62 -11.78 9.67
N LEU A 145 -6.69 -12.10 8.36
CA LEU A 145 -5.80 -13.09 7.74
C LEU A 145 -4.32 -12.70 7.92
N PHE A 146 -3.97 -11.45 7.59
CA PHE A 146 -2.60 -10.98 7.73
C PHE A 146 -2.16 -10.88 9.20
N ASP A 147 -3.08 -10.54 10.10
CA ASP A 147 -2.84 -10.44 11.53
C ASP A 147 -2.50 -11.81 12.11
N LEU A 148 -3.26 -12.86 11.78
CA LEU A 148 -2.97 -14.21 12.23
C LEU A 148 -1.58 -14.70 11.79
N ARG A 149 -1.15 -14.37 10.57
CA ARG A 149 0.21 -14.71 10.11
C ARG A 149 1.29 -13.90 10.85
N THR A 150 1.04 -12.61 11.05
CA THR A 150 1.94 -11.72 11.80
C THR A 150 2.11 -12.19 13.24
N LEU A 151 0.98 -12.49 13.91
CA LEU A 151 0.95 -12.98 15.29
C LEU A 151 1.60 -14.36 15.40
N SER A 152 1.33 -15.27 14.45
CA SER A 152 2.04 -16.56 14.38
C SER A 152 3.55 -16.37 14.28
N SER A 153 4.01 -15.48 13.39
CA SER A 153 5.43 -15.17 13.23
C SER A 153 6.05 -14.55 14.49
N LEU A 154 5.36 -13.62 15.16
CA LEU A 154 5.82 -13.03 16.42
C LEU A 154 5.93 -14.09 17.52
N PHE A 155 4.95 -14.98 17.63
CA PHE A 155 4.99 -16.06 18.62
C PHE A 155 6.17 -17.03 18.38
N VAL A 156 6.44 -17.39 17.13
CA VAL A 156 7.60 -18.24 16.78
C VAL A 156 8.91 -17.51 17.07
N THR A 157 9.05 -16.27 16.60
CA THR A 157 10.31 -15.52 16.67
C THR A 157 10.60 -14.94 18.06
N ARG A 158 9.62 -14.94 18.97
CA ARG A 158 9.74 -14.48 20.37
C ARG A 158 9.35 -15.53 21.39
N ALA A 159 9.39 -16.81 21.02
CA ALA A 159 9.00 -17.92 21.88
C ALA A 159 9.69 -17.89 23.26
N GLU A 160 10.99 -17.57 23.31
CA GLU A 160 11.75 -17.47 24.56
C GLU A 160 11.24 -16.33 25.47
N ALA A 161 11.02 -15.13 24.90
CA ALA A 161 10.50 -13.98 25.64
C ALA A 161 9.07 -14.22 26.15
N LEU A 162 8.23 -14.86 25.32
CA LEU A 162 6.87 -15.24 25.69
C LEU A 162 6.84 -16.27 26.82
N THR A 163 7.70 -17.28 26.74
CA THR A 163 7.86 -18.29 27.81
C THR A 163 8.31 -17.63 29.11
N ALA A 164 9.27 -16.69 29.05
CA ALA A 164 9.73 -15.94 30.22
C ALA A 164 8.62 -15.06 30.83
N ALA A 165 7.70 -14.55 30.01
CA ALA A 165 6.52 -13.80 30.43
C ALA A 165 5.36 -14.69 30.92
N GLY A 166 5.53 -16.02 30.96
CA GLY A 166 4.51 -16.94 31.44
C GLY A 166 3.43 -17.31 30.42
N VAL A 167 3.62 -16.96 29.14
CA VAL A 167 2.73 -17.39 28.06
C VAL A 167 2.97 -18.88 27.78
N SER A 168 1.98 -19.72 28.09
CA SER A 168 2.07 -21.16 27.83
C SER A 168 1.80 -21.50 26.37
N ASP A 169 2.38 -22.62 25.91
CA ASP A 169 2.10 -23.23 24.61
C ASP A 169 2.29 -22.29 23.40
N ALA A 170 3.26 -21.36 23.46
CA ALA A 170 3.47 -20.35 22.43
C ALA A 170 3.62 -20.95 21.01
N GLU A 171 4.33 -22.08 20.87
CA GLU A 171 4.46 -22.79 19.60
C GLU A 171 3.12 -23.34 19.09
N ALA A 172 2.30 -23.92 19.97
CA ALA A 172 0.98 -24.45 19.60
C ALA A 172 0.00 -23.32 19.24
N GLN A 173 0.08 -22.19 19.96
CA GLN A 173 -0.70 -20.99 19.61
C GLN A 173 -0.29 -20.44 18.24
N ALA A 174 1.01 -20.39 17.95
CA ALA A 174 1.51 -19.97 16.64
C ALA A 174 1.05 -20.90 15.52
N ALA A 175 1.12 -22.22 15.73
CA ALA A 175 0.68 -23.22 14.76
C ALA A 175 -0.84 -23.10 14.49
N GLY A 176 -1.64 -22.93 15.54
CA GLY A 176 -3.10 -22.75 15.41
C GLY A 176 -3.47 -21.47 14.65
N ALA A 177 -2.74 -20.37 14.86
CA ALA A 177 -2.94 -19.14 14.09
C ALA A 177 -2.55 -19.29 12.62
N ALA A 178 -1.43 -19.97 12.33
CA ALA A 178 -1.02 -20.27 10.95
C ALA A 178 -2.03 -21.17 10.23
N GLU A 179 -2.60 -22.17 10.92
CA GLU A 179 -3.63 -23.05 10.38
C GLU A 179 -4.94 -22.30 10.09
N LEU A 180 -5.37 -21.42 11.00
CA LEU A 180 -6.54 -20.56 10.79
C LEU A 180 -6.32 -19.61 9.61
N ALA A 181 -5.15 -18.97 9.51
CA ALA A 181 -4.80 -18.13 8.39
C ALA A 181 -4.85 -18.89 7.05
N LEU A 182 -4.26 -20.09 6.99
CA LEU A 182 -4.29 -20.92 5.79
C LEU A 182 -5.71 -21.35 5.41
N THR A 183 -6.52 -21.70 6.41
CA THR A 183 -7.92 -22.09 6.21
C THR A 183 -8.74 -20.90 5.69
N LEU A 184 -8.55 -19.74 6.28
CA LEU A 184 -9.23 -18.50 5.89
C LEU A 184 -8.84 -18.09 4.47
N GLU A 185 -7.56 -18.09 4.14
CA GLU A 185 -7.08 -17.81 2.78
C GLU A 185 -7.66 -18.78 1.75
N LYS A 186 -7.68 -20.08 2.02
CA LYS A 186 -8.30 -21.07 1.12
C LYS A 186 -9.78 -20.78 0.84
N ARG A 187 -10.50 -20.21 1.81
CA ARG A 187 -11.90 -19.81 1.64
C ARG A 187 -12.03 -18.54 0.83
N LEU A 188 -11.25 -17.53 1.19
CA LEU A 188 -11.20 -16.25 0.51
C LEU A 188 -10.80 -16.37 -0.97
N CYS A 189 -9.96 -17.35 -1.29
CA CYS A 189 -9.44 -17.62 -2.63
C CYS A 189 -10.12 -18.82 -3.32
N ALA A 190 -11.28 -19.27 -2.84
CA ALA A 190 -11.93 -20.49 -3.32
C ALA A 190 -12.33 -20.43 -4.81
N ASP A 191 -12.67 -19.22 -5.28
CA ASP A 191 -13.12 -18.95 -6.65
C ASP A 191 -11.99 -18.44 -7.56
N ASP A 192 -10.72 -18.52 -7.11
CA ASP A 192 -9.58 -18.12 -7.93
C ASP A 192 -9.55 -18.89 -9.26
N THR A 193 -9.31 -18.17 -10.35
CA THR A 193 -8.94 -18.74 -11.64
C THR A 193 -7.57 -19.45 -11.58
N GLU A 194 -7.25 -20.27 -12.58
CA GLU A 194 -5.92 -20.92 -12.67
C GLU A 194 -4.78 -19.88 -12.65
N ALA A 195 -4.92 -18.80 -13.41
CA ALA A 195 -3.94 -17.71 -13.43
C ALA A 195 -3.77 -17.04 -12.05
N GLN A 196 -4.86 -16.87 -11.29
CA GLN A 196 -4.79 -16.32 -9.94
C GLN A 196 -4.10 -17.29 -8.98
N ARG A 197 -4.40 -18.59 -9.05
CA ARG A 197 -3.73 -19.61 -8.21
C ARG A 197 -2.22 -19.64 -8.48
N ASP A 198 -1.83 -19.66 -9.75
CA ASP A 198 -0.41 -19.63 -10.15
C ASP A 198 0.28 -18.34 -9.66
N ALA A 199 -0.40 -17.20 -9.79
CA ALA A 199 0.10 -15.94 -9.29
C ALA A 199 0.29 -15.94 -7.77
N ARG A 200 -0.66 -16.49 -6.99
CA ARG A 200 -0.52 -16.61 -5.52
C ARG A 200 0.63 -17.53 -5.13
N GLU A 201 0.81 -18.66 -5.81
CA GLU A 201 1.91 -19.57 -5.54
C GLU A 201 3.26 -18.89 -5.78
N LEU A 202 3.40 -18.22 -6.93
CA LEU A 202 4.62 -17.52 -7.28
C LEU A 202 4.89 -16.34 -6.33
N LEU A 203 3.84 -15.62 -5.92
CA LEU A 203 3.94 -14.54 -4.94
C LEU A 203 4.40 -15.05 -3.57
N ALA A 204 3.89 -16.20 -3.12
CA ALA A 204 4.33 -16.84 -1.88
C ALA A 204 5.81 -17.22 -1.92
N LYS A 205 6.30 -17.75 -3.05
CA LYS A 205 7.73 -18.03 -3.27
C LYS A 205 8.57 -16.74 -3.28
N ALA A 206 8.10 -15.71 -3.98
CA ALA A 206 8.77 -14.41 -4.01
C ALA A 206 8.93 -13.80 -2.63
N TRP A 207 7.90 -13.93 -1.78
CA TRP A 207 7.92 -13.35 -0.44
C TRP A 207 9.03 -13.89 0.47
N GLN A 208 9.39 -15.17 0.32
CA GLN A 208 10.46 -15.79 1.11
C GLN A 208 11.82 -15.09 0.94
N ARG A 209 12.10 -14.59 -0.27
CA ARG A 209 13.31 -13.81 -0.55
C ARG A 209 13.09 -12.32 -0.32
N TYR A 210 11.89 -11.82 -0.64
CA TYR A 210 11.58 -10.40 -0.68
C TYR A 210 11.78 -9.72 0.67
N VAL A 211 11.34 -10.35 1.76
CA VAL A 211 11.40 -9.75 3.10
C VAL A 211 12.84 -9.48 3.52
N ASP A 212 13.75 -10.44 3.30
CA ASP A 212 15.17 -10.28 3.60
C ASP A 212 15.82 -9.24 2.69
N THR A 213 15.61 -9.32 1.37
CA THR A 213 16.15 -8.35 0.42
C THR A 213 15.68 -6.92 0.74
N TYR A 214 14.38 -6.73 1.01
CA TYR A 214 13.85 -5.43 1.43
C TYR A 214 14.52 -4.95 2.72
N GLY A 215 14.63 -5.83 3.72
CA GLY A 215 15.26 -5.54 5.00
C GLY A 215 16.70 -5.04 4.85
N ARG A 216 17.52 -5.77 4.08
CA ARG A 216 18.93 -5.42 3.82
C ARG A 216 19.06 -4.08 3.11
N VAL A 217 18.28 -3.83 2.05
CA VAL A 217 18.35 -2.56 1.30
C VAL A 217 17.88 -1.39 2.15
N ALA A 218 16.77 -1.55 2.87
CA ALA A 218 16.25 -0.49 3.73
C ALA A 218 17.20 -0.19 4.89
N GLU A 219 17.83 -1.21 5.49
CA GLU A 219 18.83 -1.01 6.53
C GLU A 219 20.08 -0.29 6.01
N ALA A 220 20.62 -0.72 4.87
CA ALA A 220 21.75 -0.06 4.22
C ALA A 220 21.42 1.40 3.90
N GLY A 221 20.22 1.67 3.38
CA GLY A 221 19.72 3.01 3.12
C GLY A 221 19.65 3.87 4.39
N ARG A 222 19.11 3.34 5.50
CA ARG A 222 19.09 4.05 6.80
C ARG A 222 20.50 4.36 7.28
N LEU A 223 21.43 3.41 7.18
CA LEU A 223 22.83 3.60 7.57
C LEU A 223 23.53 4.66 6.70
N ALA A 224 23.29 4.62 5.39
CA ALA A 224 23.88 5.54 4.42
C ALA A 224 23.35 6.98 4.58
N SER A 225 22.09 7.13 4.99
CA SER A 225 21.42 8.43 5.16
C SER A 225 21.52 9.02 6.58
N ARG A 226 22.23 8.36 7.50
CA ARG A 226 22.38 8.85 8.88
C ARG A 226 22.91 10.28 8.92
N GLY A 227 22.31 11.10 9.77
CA GLY A 227 22.70 12.51 9.96
C GLY A 227 22.14 13.48 8.92
N HIS A 228 21.44 13.01 7.88
CA HIS A 228 20.84 13.85 6.84
C HIS A 228 19.32 14.03 7.01
N GLY A 229 18.73 13.46 8.07
CA GLY A 229 17.28 13.52 8.34
C GLY A 229 16.41 12.73 7.36
N THR A 230 17.03 11.97 6.45
CA THR A 230 16.38 11.25 5.36
C THR A 230 16.24 9.75 5.61
N GLU A 231 16.61 9.26 6.81
CA GLU A 231 16.49 7.85 7.23
C GLU A 231 15.08 7.30 7.09
N ARG A 232 14.08 8.18 7.26
CA ARG A 232 12.67 7.82 7.08
C ARG A 232 12.43 7.22 5.69
N ARG A 233 13.23 7.56 4.65
CA ARG A 233 13.10 7.10 3.23
C ARG A 233 13.18 5.59 3.06
N PHE A 234 13.54 4.92 4.13
CA PHE A 234 13.73 3.49 4.19
C PHE A 234 12.83 2.90 5.29
N PRO A 235 11.51 2.79 5.02
CA PRO A 235 10.57 2.15 5.95
C PRO A 235 11.00 0.74 6.33
N VAL A 236 10.47 0.24 7.45
CA VAL A 236 10.35 -1.21 7.66
C VAL A 236 8.99 -1.68 7.13
N LEU A 237 8.89 -2.92 6.65
CA LEU A 237 7.64 -3.46 6.10
C LEU A 237 6.45 -3.37 7.07
N ALA A 238 6.71 -3.50 8.38
CA ALA A 238 5.70 -3.34 9.41
C ALA A 238 5.05 -1.94 9.38
N ALA A 239 5.84 -0.89 9.15
CA ALA A 239 5.34 0.48 9.05
C ALA A 239 4.52 0.69 7.77
N VAL A 240 4.97 0.10 6.65
CA VAL A 240 4.22 0.09 5.39
C VAL A 240 2.86 -0.60 5.58
N ALA A 241 2.83 -1.73 6.29
CA ALA A 241 1.62 -2.48 6.58
C ALA A 241 0.66 -1.71 7.49
N ALA A 242 1.15 -1.13 8.59
CA ALA A 242 0.34 -0.34 9.53
C ALA A 242 -0.37 0.81 8.82
N HIS A 243 0.40 1.56 8.02
CA HIS A 243 -0.12 2.68 7.26
C HIS A 243 -1.23 2.27 6.28
N LYS A 244 -1.00 1.21 5.49
CA LYS A 244 -2.00 0.71 4.54
C LYS A 244 -3.32 0.31 5.23
N ARG A 245 -3.24 -0.22 6.44
CA ARG A 245 -4.40 -0.71 7.21
C ARG A 245 -5.18 0.42 7.89
N SER A 246 -4.49 1.40 8.48
CA SER A 246 -5.14 2.58 9.08
C SER A 246 -6.04 3.32 8.09
N ASN A 247 -5.61 3.43 6.83
CA ASN A 247 -6.38 4.12 5.79
C ASN A 247 -7.59 3.31 5.30
N ARG A 248 -7.55 1.96 5.38
CA ARG A 248 -8.70 1.10 5.05
C ARG A 248 -9.83 1.24 6.08
N SER A 249 -9.51 1.45 7.36
CA SER A 249 -10.49 1.61 8.46
C SER A 249 -11.32 2.90 8.36
N LEU A 250 -10.72 4.00 7.86
CA LEU A 250 -11.43 5.26 7.61
C LEU A 250 -12.48 5.14 6.49
N GLN A 251 -12.39 4.13 5.62
CA GLN A 251 -13.43 3.81 4.65
C GLN A 251 -14.69 3.17 5.28
N SER A 252 -14.63 2.73 6.56
CA SER A 252 -15.74 2.03 7.22
C SER A 252 -16.79 2.93 7.89
N LEU A 253 -16.58 4.26 7.93
CA LEU A 253 -17.54 5.23 8.47
C LEU A 253 -18.68 5.61 7.50
N VAL A 254 -18.79 4.93 6.35
CA VAL A 254 -19.94 5.04 5.45
C VAL A 254 -20.66 3.68 5.38
N PRO A 255 -21.96 3.60 5.72
CA PRO A 255 -22.69 2.35 5.61
C PRO A 255 -22.67 1.84 4.17
N ARG A 256 -22.18 0.62 3.97
CA ARG A 256 -22.35 -0.11 2.71
C ARG A 256 -23.82 -0.55 2.60
N SER A 257 -24.71 0.33 2.16
CA SER A 257 -26.09 -0.09 1.84
C SER A 257 -26.14 -0.78 0.47
N ARG A 258 -26.37 -2.09 0.47
CA ARG A 258 -26.72 -2.91 -0.72
C ARG A 258 -28.15 -2.66 -1.26
N ALA A 259 -28.70 -1.46 -1.12
CA ALA A 259 -29.98 -1.04 -1.71
C ALA A 259 -29.84 0.46 -2.06
N SER A 260 -30.09 0.98 -3.26
CA SER A 260 -31.04 0.57 -4.29
C SER A 260 -30.58 1.06 -5.68
N ILE A 261 -30.67 0.19 -6.69
CA ILE A 261 -30.59 0.53 -8.13
C ILE A 261 -31.91 1.15 -8.66
N THR A 262 -32.89 1.47 -7.81
CA THR A 262 -34.11 2.12 -8.29
C THR A 262 -34.77 2.93 -7.18
N ALA A 263 -35.27 4.11 -7.55
CA ALA A 263 -36.10 5.05 -6.76
C ALA A 263 -35.37 6.24 -6.09
N LEU A 264 -34.94 7.20 -6.92
CA LEU A 264 -35.09 8.64 -6.71
C LEU A 264 -34.97 9.24 -8.15
N ALA A 265 -35.98 9.80 -8.81
CA ALA A 265 -37.13 10.52 -8.33
C ALA A 265 -38.31 10.39 -9.32
N ALA A 266 -39.48 10.04 -8.78
CA ALA A 266 -40.76 10.50 -9.30
C ALA A 266 -41.23 11.58 -8.32
N VAL A 267 -41.01 12.86 -8.62
CA VAL A 267 -41.64 13.98 -7.92
C VAL A 267 -41.82 15.15 -8.92
N HIS A 268 -43.08 15.39 -9.27
CA HIS A 268 -43.73 16.51 -10.00
C HIS A 268 -44.01 16.39 -11.52
N GLY A 269 -45.27 16.01 -11.83
CA GLY A 269 -46.25 16.92 -12.47
C GLY A 269 -46.29 17.02 -14.00
N ALA A 270 -47.29 16.36 -14.61
CA ALA A 270 -47.74 16.43 -16.02
C ALA A 270 -48.32 17.84 -16.41
N PRO A 271 -48.78 18.14 -17.66
CA PRO A 271 -49.07 17.22 -18.79
C PRO A 271 -48.86 17.72 -20.26
N ALA A 272 -49.13 16.77 -21.19
CA ALA A 272 -49.79 16.90 -22.51
C ALA A 272 -49.03 17.38 -23.78
N GLY A 273 -49.15 16.58 -24.86
CA GLY A 273 -49.05 17.04 -26.26
C GLY A 273 -48.50 16.00 -27.25
N GLN A 274 -49.37 15.38 -28.05
CA GLN A 274 -49.05 14.52 -29.21
C GLN A 274 -48.58 15.37 -30.42
N ALA A 275 -47.67 14.86 -31.26
CA ALA A 275 -47.83 14.75 -32.73
C ALA A 275 -46.54 14.33 -33.47
N ASP A 276 -46.79 13.51 -34.49
CA ASP A 276 -46.06 13.07 -35.69
C ASP A 276 -44.81 13.78 -36.27
N ALA A 277 -44.03 12.92 -36.95
CA ALA A 277 -43.43 13.08 -38.29
C ALA A 277 -42.01 13.68 -38.51
N ASP A 278 -41.23 12.85 -39.21
CA ASP A 278 -40.38 13.13 -40.39
C ASP A 278 -38.94 13.63 -40.26
N VAL A 279 -38.16 13.16 -41.23
CA VAL A 279 -36.72 13.13 -41.43
C VAL A 279 -36.19 14.45 -42.01
N GLY A 280 -35.02 14.93 -41.56
CA GLY A 280 -34.28 15.97 -42.28
C GLY A 280 -33.17 16.71 -41.51
N GLU A 281 -31.93 16.26 -41.69
CA GLU A 281 -30.67 17.01 -41.81
C GLU A 281 -30.49 18.41 -41.15
N ARG A 282 -29.59 18.52 -40.14
CA ARG A 282 -28.37 19.38 -40.09
C ARG A 282 -27.91 19.74 -38.65
N VAL A 283 -26.65 19.36 -38.38
CA VAL A 283 -25.62 19.87 -37.45
C VAL A 283 -26.01 20.92 -36.39
N SER A 284 -25.84 20.58 -35.10
CA SER A 284 -25.31 21.51 -34.08
C SER A 284 -24.81 20.75 -32.83
N GLN A 285 -23.86 21.38 -32.14
CA GLN A 285 -22.97 20.83 -31.12
C GLN A 285 -23.63 20.69 -29.75
N THR A 286 -23.38 19.58 -29.05
CA THR A 286 -23.33 19.53 -27.57
C THR A 286 -22.24 18.55 -27.13
N PRO A 287 -21.37 18.92 -26.17
CA PRO A 287 -20.35 18.03 -25.66
C PRO A 287 -21.01 17.00 -24.74
N GLU A 288 -21.12 15.76 -25.22
CA GLU A 288 -21.41 14.62 -24.36
C GLU A 288 -20.30 14.53 -23.31
N SER A 289 -20.71 14.86 -22.08
CA SER A 289 -20.04 14.54 -20.83
C SER A 289 -19.65 13.05 -20.85
N ARG A 290 -18.41 12.77 -21.29
CA ARG A 290 -17.70 11.54 -20.98
C ARG A 290 -17.59 11.48 -19.46
N ARG A 291 -18.48 10.70 -18.83
CA ARG A 291 -18.47 10.37 -17.42
C ARG A 291 -17.07 9.87 -17.06
N ALA A 292 -16.28 10.74 -16.43
CA ALA A 292 -14.95 10.40 -15.95
C ALA A 292 -15.07 9.23 -14.97
N GLN A 293 -14.36 8.15 -15.25
CA GLN A 293 -14.21 7.01 -14.37
C GLN A 293 -13.49 7.49 -13.10
N ARG A 294 -14.19 7.48 -11.96
CA ARG A 294 -13.65 7.93 -10.67
C ARG A 294 -12.75 6.83 -10.11
N HIS A 295 -11.49 7.16 -9.82
CA HIS A 295 -10.51 6.21 -9.26
C HIS A 295 -10.09 6.69 -7.87
N ARG A 296 -10.69 6.13 -6.81
CA ARG A 296 -10.33 6.47 -5.43
C ARG A 296 -8.86 6.07 -5.17
N VAL A 297 -8.08 7.03 -4.69
CA VAL A 297 -6.71 6.89 -4.19
C VAL A 297 -6.72 7.56 -2.81
N GLU A 298 -5.87 7.15 -1.89
CA GLU A 298 -5.77 7.66 -0.50
C GLU A 298 -4.29 7.95 -0.22
N LEU A 299 -3.97 9.07 0.44
CA LEU A 299 -2.60 9.61 0.42
C LEU A 299 -2.25 10.45 1.67
N GLU A 300 -1.41 9.92 2.57
CA GLU A 300 -1.01 10.58 3.85
C GLU A 300 0.21 11.52 3.77
N VAL A 301 0.04 12.80 4.10
CA VAL A 301 1.15 13.78 4.24
C VAL A 301 1.27 14.19 5.70
N GLY A 302 2.22 13.65 6.48
CA GLY A 302 2.43 13.89 7.93
C GLY A 302 3.69 14.68 8.32
N ILE A 303 3.65 15.51 9.38
CA ILE A 303 4.83 16.20 9.96
C ILE A 303 5.46 15.48 11.18
N GLY A 304 4.85 14.42 11.73
CA GLY A 304 5.34 13.81 12.98
C GLY A 304 5.11 12.32 13.22
N SER A 305 4.70 11.50 12.25
CA SER A 305 4.47 10.06 12.53
C SER A 305 5.76 9.22 12.44
N GLU A 306 5.85 8.20 13.29
CA GLU A 306 6.86 7.12 13.21
C GLU A 306 6.47 6.05 12.16
N SER A 307 5.43 6.30 11.35
CA SER A 307 4.86 5.36 10.38
C SER A 307 5.23 5.78 8.95
N ASN A 308 6.23 5.08 8.41
CA ASN A 308 6.89 5.38 7.16
C ASN A 308 6.10 4.84 5.94
N PHE A 309 5.40 5.71 5.21
CA PHE A 309 5.30 5.58 3.75
C PHE A 309 5.37 6.92 3.01
N TYR A 310 6.03 6.86 1.85
CA TYR A 310 6.50 7.99 1.06
C TYR A 310 5.46 8.39 0.04
N LEU A 311 4.63 9.33 0.44
CA LEU A 311 4.20 10.38 -0.46
C LEU A 311 5.46 11.21 -0.74
N GLY A 312 6.12 10.92 -1.86
CA GLY A 312 7.36 11.63 -2.21
C GLY A 312 7.10 13.12 -2.14
N PHE A 313 7.98 13.78 -1.40
CA PHE A 313 7.91 15.20 -1.15
C PHE A 313 7.68 15.94 -2.45
N THR A 314 6.66 16.77 -2.40
CA THR A 314 6.30 17.74 -3.41
C THR A 314 7.50 18.60 -3.79
N GLU A 315 7.82 18.69 -5.07
CA GLU A 315 8.65 19.77 -5.60
C GLU A 315 7.99 21.14 -5.33
N ASN A 316 6.66 21.17 -5.19
CA ASN A 316 5.88 22.35 -4.79
C ASN A 316 4.52 21.92 -4.21
N LEU A 317 4.27 22.11 -2.91
CA LEU A 317 2.90 22.17 -2.40
C LEU A 317 2.41 23.60 -2.65
N SER A 318 2.00 23.87 -3.89
CA SER A 318 1.44 25.18 -4.24
C SER A 318 -0.01 25.26 -3.76
N ALA A 319 -0.57 26.47 -3.63
CA ALA A 319 -1.96 26.69 -3.23
C ALA A 319 -3.01 25.98 -4.13
N GLY A 320 -2.60 25.30 -5.21
CA GLY A 320 -3.50 24.57 -6.10
C GLY A 320 -3.16 23.10 -6.33
N GLY A 321 -2.15 22.49 -5.70
CA GLY A 321 -1.87 21.06 -5.95
C GLY A 321 -0.62 20.46 -5.28
N VAL A 322 -0.47 19.14 -5.44
CA VAL A 322 0.56 18.27 -4.85
C VAL A 322 1.19 17.38 -5.94
N PHE A 323 2.49 17.11 -5.86
CA PHE A 323 3.10 16.02 -6.61
C PHE A 323 3.14 14.74 -5.76
N VAL A 324 2.72 13.63 -6.35
CA VAL A 324 2.67 12.31 -5.71
C VAL A 324 3.71 11.42 -6.36
N ALA A 325 4.86 11.22 -5.70
CA ALA A 325 5.82 10.21 -6.16
C ALA A 325 5.22 8.82 -5.92
N THR A 326 5.00 8.07 -6.98
CA THR A 326 4.42 6.74 -6.94
C THR A 326 4.66 6.01 -8.26
N TYR A 327 4.80 4.70 -8.17
CA TYR A 327 4.82 3.81 -9.33
C TYR A 327 3.41 3.46 -9.84
N LEU A 328 2.36 3.75 -9.04
CA LEU A 328 0.97 3.49 -9.39
C LEU A 328 0.29 4.73 -9.98
N VAL A 329 0.84 5.22 -11.08
CA VAL A 329 0.36 6.44 -11.76
C VAL A 329 -1.04 6.22 -12.34
N LYS A 330 -1.99 7.11 -11.99
CA LYS A 330 -3.33 7.15 -12.59
C LYS A 330 -3.35 7.99 -13.87
N PRO A 331 -4.27 7.71 -14.82
CA PRO A 331 -4.39 8.50 -16.04
C PRO A 331 -4.67 9.98 -15.75
N ILE A 332 -4.12 10.87 -16.59
CA ILE A 332 -4.44 12.30 -16.55
C ILE A 332 -5.96 12.50 -16.65
N GLY A 333 -6.51 13.36 -15.80
CA GLY A 333 -7.95 13.60 -15.65
C GLY A 333 -8.65 12.71 -14.63
N SER A 334 -7.96 11.72 -14.04
CA SER A 334 -8.53 10.92 -12.95
C SER A 334 -8.72 11.77 -11.71
N SER A 335 -9.91 11.67 -11.09
CA SER A 335 -10.14 12.21 -9.75
C SER A 335 -9.54 11.26 -8.72
N VAL A 336 -8.78 11.80 -7.78
CA VAL A 336 -8.09 11.10 -6.69
C VAL A 336 -8.45 11.76 -5.36
N THR A 337 -8.43 10.98 -4.28
CA THR A 337 -8.58 11.49 -2.91
C THR A 337 -7.20 11.46 -2.24
N LEU A 338 -6.96 12.36 -1.29
CA LEU A 338 -5.69 12.55 -0.60
C LEU A 338 -6.05 12.78 0.87
N ASP A 339 -5.36 12.13 1.81
CA ASP A 339 -5.64 12.22 3.24
C ASP A 339 -4.48 12.93 3.96
N LEU A 340 -4.42 14.25 3.97
CA LEU A 340 -3.30 14.96 4.58
C LEU A 340 -3.33 14.83 6.11
N THR A 341 -2.18 14.56 6.75
CA THR A 341 -2.03 14.52 8.21
C THR A 341 -1.24 15.73 8.70
N MET A 342 -1.93 16.62 9.40
CA MET A 342 -1.36 17.86 9.90
C MET A 342 -0.35 17.59 11.06
N PRO A 343 0.53 18.55 11.39
CA PRO A 343 1.52 18.40 12.46
C PRO A 343 0.93 18.12 13.84
N ASP A 344 -0.30 18.59 14.05
CA ASP A 344 -1.09 18.41 15.27
C ASP A 344 -1.80 17.04 15.31
N GLY A 345 -1.60 16.19 14.29
CA GLY A 345 -2.23 14.88 14.17
C GLY A 345 -3.64 14.91 13.58
N ALA A 346 -4.17 16.07 13.21
CA ALA A 346 -5.46 16.16 12.53
C ALA A 346 -5.34 15.64 11.09
N THR A 347 -6.31 14.84 10.64
CA THR A 347 -6.39 14.39 9.24
C THR A 347 -7.37 15.24 8.44
N MET A 348 -7.08 15.43 7.15
CA MET A 348 -7.88 16.22 6.23
C MET A 348 -7.95 15.52 4.88
N GLU A 349 -9.16 15.14 4.48
CA GLU A 349 -9.43 14.54 3.17
C GLU A 349 -9.56 15.66 2.11
N ILE A 350 -8.79 15.56 1.03
CA ILE A 350 -8.79 16.48 -0.10
C ILE A 350 -8.99 15.70 -1.39
N THR A 351 -9.90 16.16 -2.23
CA THR A 351 -10.06 15.63 -3.58
C THR A 351 -9.22 16.41 -4.57
N GLY A 352 -8.66 15.74 -5.58
CA GLY A 352 -7.90 16.38 -6.64
C GLY A 352 -8.04 15.68 -7.98
N THR A 353 -7.50 16.29 -9.03
CA THR A 353 -7.47 15.76 -10.40
C THR A 353 -6.04 15.64 -10.88
N VAL A 354 -5.67 14.47 -11.43
CA VAL A 354 -4.36 14.26 -12.04
C VAL A 354 -4.21 15.18 -13.27
N LYS A 355 -3.21 16.06 -13.26
CA LYS A 355 -2.93 17.00 -14.37
C LYS A 355 -1.79 16.56 -15.27
N TRP A 356 -0.80 15.90 -14.71
CA TRP A 356 0.33 15.38 -15.45
C TRP A 356 0.90 14.15 -14.74
N THR A 357 1.66 13.37 -15.50
CA THR A 357 2.30 12.14 -15.02
C THR A 357 3.76 12.15 -15.43
N ARG A 358 4.64 11.73 -14.54
CA ARG A 358 6.07 11.56 -14.81
C ARG A 358 6.38 10.07 -14.80
N GLY A 359 7.06 9.62 -15.86
CA GLY A 359 7.43 8.22 -16.06
C GLY A 359 8.75 7.87 -15.37
N GLU A 360 9.14 6.62 -15.47
CA GLU A 360 10.39 6.10 -14.86
C GLU A 360 11.67 6.56 -15.60
N SER A 361 11.54 7.08 -16.82
CA SER A 361 12.66 7.42 -17.72
C SER A 361 13.02 8.91 -17.77
N THR A 362 12.38 9.73 -16.94
CA THR A 362 12.59 11.18 -16.87
C THR A 362 13.36 11.52 -15.60
N ASP A 363 14.22 12.55 -15.64
CA ASP A 363 14.93 13.04 -14.46
C ASP A 363 13.93 13.37 -13.33
N GLY A 364 14.06 12.68 -12.20
CA GLY A 364 13.17 12.79 -11.04
C GLY A 364 12.27 11.57 -10.81
N TRP A 365 11.40 11.67 -9.81
CA TRP A 365 10.58 10.55 -9.34
C TRP A 365 9.45 10.21 -10.32
N PRO A 366 9.17 8.92 -10.60
CA PRO A 366 7.91 8.55 -11.24
C PRO A 366 6.75 8.94 -10.33
N GLY A 367 5.67 9.43 -10.92
CA GLY A 367 4.56 9.94 -10.14
C GLY A 367 3.53 10.71 -10.94
N MET A 368 2.68 11.43 -10.22
CA MET A 368 1.62 12.23 -10.80
C MET A 368 1.45 13.56 -10.09
N GLY A 369 1.31 14.64 -10.87
CA GLY A 369 0.89 15.94 -10.37
C GLY A 369 -0.63 15.98 -10.22
N VAL A 370 -1.11 16.23 -9.01
CA VAL A 370 -2.52 16.30 -8.65
C VAL A 370 -2.87 17.74 -8.33
N GLN A 371 -3.81 18.33 -9.08
CA GLN A 371 -4.39 19.62 -8.73
C GLN A 371 -5.49 19.40 -7.70
N PHE A 372 -5.49 20.15 -6.59
CA PHE A 372 -6.59 20.12 -5.64
C PHE A 372 -7.88 20.61 -6.31
N SER A 373 -9.00 20.03 -5.91
CA SER A 373 -10.33 20.58 -6.23
C SER A 373 -10.56 21.85 -5.39
N GLU A 374 -11.73 22.48 -5.50
CA GLU A 374 -12.05 23.65 -4.66
C GLU A 374 -11.85 23.31 -3.18
N LEU A 375 -10.87 23.98 -2.55
CA LEU A 375 -10.55 23.86 -1.13
C LEU A 375 -11.36 24.89 -0.35
N GLY A 376 -11.81 24.53 0.85
CA GLY A 376 -12.35 25.49 1.80
C GLY A 376 -11.26 26.45 2.29
N ALA A 377 -11.65 27.66 2.72
CA ALA A 377 -10.70 28.66 3.25
C ALA A 377 -9.86 28.13 4.43
N ASP A 378 -10.48 27.32 5.30
CA ASP A 378 -9.82 26.68 6.45
C ASP A 378 -8.81 25.60 6.01
N GLU A 379 -9.11 24.86 4.93
CA GLU A 379 -8.24 23.82 4.38
C GLU A 379 -7.03 24.45 3.69
N GLU A 380 -7.25 25.52 2.91
CA GLU A 380 -6.18 26.30 2.31
C GLU A 380 -5.24 26.91 3.36
N GLU A 381 -5.77 27.45 4.45
CA GLU A 381 -4.96 28.03 5.52
C GLU A 381 -4.13 26.96 6.23
N ARG A 382 -4.71 25.79 6.49
CA ARG A 382 -4.00 24.63 7.05
C ARG A 382 -2.88 24.17 6.14
N ILE A 383 -3.15 23.95 4.85
CA ILE A 383 -2.13 23.56 3.88
C ILE A 383 -1.04 24.64 3.80
N ARG A 384 -1.41 25.91 3.73
CA ARG A 384 -0.45 27.03 3.68
C ARG A 384 0.43 27.08 4.92
N ALA A 385 -0.12 26.87 6.11
CA ALA A 385 0.63 26.76 7.35
C ALA A 385 1.59 25.57 7.32
N PHE A 386 1.12 24.41 6.83
CA PHE A 386 1.92 23.21 6.63
C PHE A 386 3.14 23.44 5.73
N VAL A 387 2.95 24.12 4.59
CA VAL A 387 4.05 24.47 3.65
C VAL A 387 5.04 25.43 4.29
N SER A 388 4.53 26.45 4.99
CA SER A 388 5.34 27.52 5.56
C SER A 388 6.25 27.03 6.70
N MET A 389 5.94 25.89 7.31
CA MET A 389 6.77 25.24 8.34
C MET A 389 7.96 24.44 7.77
N ARG A 390 8.15 24.41 6.44
CA ARG A 390 9.26 23.72 5.78
C ARG A 390 10.04 24.66 4.86
N GLU A 391 11.36 24.50 4.82
CA GLU A 391 12.19 25.09 3.76
C GLU A 391 11.84 24.42 2.42
N PRO A 392 11.48 25.17 1.37
CA PRO A 392 11.31 24.61 0.04
C PRO A 392 12.66 24.08 -0.46
N ILE A 393 12.72 22.80 -0.80
CA ILE A 393 13.86 22.24 -1.54
C ILE A 393 13.56 22.48 -3.02
N PHE A 394 14.15 23.52 -3.59
CA PHE A 394 14.10 23.77 -5.02
C PHE A 394 15.09 22.83 -5.73
N TYR A 395 14.63 22.13 -6.76
CA TYR A 395 15.49 21.55 -7.79
C TYR A 395 15.37 22.45 -9.02
N ASP A 396 16.49 22.91 -9.56
CA ASP A 396 16.51 23.63 -10.84
C ASP A 396 16.12 22.66 -11.99
N ASP A 397 15.35 23.20 -12.94
CA ASP A 397 14.66 22.52 -14.07
C ASP A 397 15.48 21.50 -14.89
#